data_AF-A0A1I4J4I4-F1
#
_entry.id   AF-A0A1I4J4I4-F1
#
_cell.length_a   1.000
_cell.length_b   1.000
_cell.length_c   1.000
_cell.angle_alpha   90.00
_cell.angle_beta   90.00
_cell.angle_gamma   90.00
#
_symmetry.space_group_name_H-M   'P 1'
#
loop_
_entity.id
_entity.type
_entity.pdbx_description
1 polymer ?
#
loop_
_entity_poly.entity_id
_entity_poly.type
_entity_poly.pdbx_seq_one_letter_code
_entity_poly.pdbx_strand_id
1 'polypeptide(L)' 'ISNAKRQLLGVYYKIKPEYLQYYLNQFCYKFNRRYFGKNQFERLLIAAVTYAPDFKSRIYSRNYCG' A
#
# COMPACT_ATOMS: atom_id res chain seq x y z
N ILE A 1 10.11 12.74 -10.11
CA ILE A 1 11.00 11.93 -9.23
C ILE A 1 11.51 12.72 -8.01
N SER A 2 11.84 14.01 -8.12
CA SER A 2 12.36 14.85 -7.01
C SER A 2 11.50 14.83 -5.73
N ASN A 3 10.16 14.89 -5.86
CA ASN A 3 9.25 14.88 -4.71
C ASN A 3 9.35 13.59 -3.87
N ALA A 4 9.43 12.44 -4.53
CA ALA A 4 9.63 11.17 -3.83
C ALA A 4 10.99 11.14 -3.12
N LYS A 5 12.07 11.54 -3.82
CA LYS A 5 13.42 11.56 -3.25
C LYS A 5 13.52 12.45 -2.00
N ARG A 6 12.97 13.67 -2.03
CA ARG A 6 12.97 14.58 -0.88
C ARG A 6 12.16 14.03 0.30
N GLN A 7 11.00 13.43 0.03
CA GLN A 7 10.18 12.84 1.10
C GLN A 7 10.86 11.63 1.75
N LEU A 8 11.47 10.76 0.94
CA LEU A 8 12.16 9.57 1.45
C LEU A 8 13.37 9.95 2.32
N LEU A 9 14.19 10.90 1.88
CA LEU A 9 15.35 11.39 2.64
C LEU A 9 14.95 12.16 3.92
N GLY A 10 13.80 12.82 3.92
CA GLY A 10 13.33 13.60 5.07
C GLY A 10 12.60 12.78 6.14
N VAL A 11 11.96 11.67 5.76
CA VAL A 11 11.14 10.85 6.68
C VAL A 11 11.89 9.63 7.21
N TYR A 12 12.76 9.03 6.40
CA TYR A 12 13.46 7.79 6.77
C TYR A 12 14.93 8.08 7.05
N TYR A 13 15.38 7.83 8.28
CA TYR A 13 16.78 7.99 8.69
C TYR A 13 17.73 7.05 7.95
N LYS A 14 17.29 5.82 7.63
CA LYS A 14 18.04 4.83 6.85
C LYS A 14 17.11 4.07 5.91
N ILE A 15 17.24 4.34 4.61
CA ILE A 15 16.49 3.61 3.59
C ILE A 15 17.17 2.26 3.37
N LYS A 16 16.43 1.20 3.64
CA LYS A 16 16.83 -0.17 3.34
C LYS A 16 16.34 -0.57 1.95
N PRO A 17 17.19 -1.13 1.06
CA PRO A 17 16.79 -1.48 -0.29
C PRO A 17 15.69 -2.56 -0.32
N GLU A 18 15.67 -3.48 0.66
CA GLU A 18 14.62 -4.52 0.73
C GLU A 18 13.19 -3.95 0.83
N TYR A 19 13.04 -2.73 1.34
CA TYR A 19 11.74 -2.09 1.56
C TYR A 19 11.46 -0.95 0.56
N LEU A 20 12.29 -0.80 -0.48
CA LEU A 20 12.17 0.32 -1.42
C LEU A 20 10.79 0.39 -2.08
N GLN A 21 10.24 -0.77 -2.48
CA GLN A 21 8.89 -0.84 -3.04
C GLN A 21 7.82 -0.42 -2.02
N TYR A 22 7.96 -0.80 -0.76
CA TYR A 22 7.03 -0.40 0.29
C TYR A 22 7.07 1.12 0.53
N TYR A 23 8.26 1.72 0.52
CA TYR A 23 8.40 3.16 0.64
C TYR A 23 7.77 3.90 -0.55
N LEU A 24 7.96 3.39 -1.76
CA LEU A 24 7.32 3.93 -2.97
C LEU A 24 5.79 3.80 -2.91
N ASN A 25 5.27 2.64 -2.49
CA ASN A 25 3.83 2.41 -2.33
C ASN A 25 3.22 3.40 -1.33
N GLN A 26 3.89 3.62 -0.19
CA GLN A 26 3.46 4.60 0.81
C GLN A 26 3.49 6.03 0.26
N PHE A 27 4.53 6.41 -0.47
CA PHE A 27 4.61 7.71 -1.12
C PHE A 27 3.45 7.91 -2.11
N CYS A 28 3.24 6.96 -3.03
CA CYS A 28 2.16 7.00 -4.01
C CYS A 28 0.79 7.10 -3.33
N TYR A 29 0.56 6.31 -2.29
CA TYR A 29 -0.69 6.35 -1.55
C TYR A 29 -0.95 7.72 -0.91
N LYS A 30 0.03 8.27 -0.18
CA LYS A 30 -0.10 9.59 0.47
C LYS A 30 -0.26 10.72 -0.55
N PHE A 31 0.50 10.67 -1.65
CA PHE A 31 0.45 11.65 -2.71
C PHE A 31 -0.92 11.65 -3.40
N ASN A 32 -1.40 10.47 -3.78
CA ASN A 32 -2.69 10.31 -4.46
C ASN A 32 -3.87 10.62 -3.55
N ARG A 33 -3.79 10.31 -2.24
CA ARG A 33 -4.86 10.57 -1.26
C ARG A 33 -5.28 12.04 -1.24
N ARG A 34 -4.37 12.98 -1.49
CA ARG A 34 -4.69 14.43 -1.56
C ARG A 34 -5.71 14.76 -2.66
N TYR A 35 -5.78 13.94 -3.71
CA TYR A 35 -6.67 14.13 -4.85
C TYR A 35 -7.93 13.26 -4.81
N PHE A 36 -8.12 12.46 -3.76
CA PHE A 36 -9.27 11.54 -3.67
C PHE A 36 -10.58 12.22 -3.25
N GLY A 37 -10.53 13.44 -2.72
CA GLY A 37 -11.72 14.20 -2.34
C GLY A 37 -12.61 13.43 -1.36
N LYS A 38 -13.91 13.31 -1.67
CA LYS A 38 -14.92 12.57 -0.89
C LYS A 38 -14.81 11.04 -1.04
N ASN A 39 -14.07 10.55 -2.04
CA ASN A 39 -14.01 9.13 -2.41
C ASN A 39 -12.97 8.34 -1.59
N GLN A 40 -12.42 8.93 -0.52
CA GLN A 40 -11.41 8.28 0.32
C GLN A 40 -11.96 7.03 1.00
N PHE A 41 -13.20 7.10 1.50
CA PHE A 41 -13.86 5.99 2.17
C PHE A 41 -14.17 4.86 1.20
N GLU A 42 -14.81 5.16 0.07
CA GLU A 42 -15.17 4.15 -0.94
C GLU A 42 -13.93 3.42 -1.50
N ARG A 43 -12.84 4.15 -1.76
CA ARG A 43 -11.58 3.53 -2.23
C ARG A 43 -10.97 2.61 -1.18
N LEU A 44 -11.07 2.98 0.10
CA LEU A 44 -10.61 2.12 1.19
C LEU A 44 -11.49 0.86 1.29
N LEU A 45 -12.81 1.02 1.18
CA LEU A 45 -13.76 -0.08 1.18
C LEU A 45 -13.45 -1.07 0.06
N ILE A 46 -13.29 -0.57 -1.18
CA ILE A 46 -12.92 -1.39 -2.35
C ILE A 46 -11.62 -2.13 -2.08
N ALA A 47 -10.57 -1.44 -1.62
CA ALA A 47 -9.29 -2.09 -1.33
C ALA A 47 -9.39 -3.18 -0.26
N ALA A 48 -10.23 -2.99 0.77
CA ALA A 48 -10.44 -3.97 1.82
C ALA A 48 -11.18 -5.22 1.33
N VAL A 49 -12.19 -5.06 0.46
CA VAL A 49 -12.98 -6.20 -0.06
C VAL A 49 -12.33 -6.90 -1.24
N THR A 50 -11.47 -6.23 -2.02
CA THR A 50 -10.77 -6.83 -3.16
C THR A 50 -9.41 -7.42 -2.79
N TYR A 51 -8.87 -7.11 -1.61
CA TYR A 51 -7.61 -7.67 -1.17
C TYR A 51 -7.73 -9.19 -0.95
N ALA A 52 -7.16 -9.95 -1.87
CA ALA A 52 -6.95 -11.38 -1.69
C ALA A 52 -5.70 -11.58 -0.81
N PRO A 53 -5.84 -12.09 0.43
CA PRO A 53 -4.69 -12.37 1.25
C PRO A 53 -3.88 -13.52 0.64
N ASP A 54 -2.62 -13.25 0.32
CA ASP A 54 -1.64 -14.28 -0.06
C ASP A 54 -1.15 -15.09 1.16
N PHE A 55 -1.55 -14.68 2.37
CA PHE A 55 -1.25 -15.44 3.57
C PHE A 55 -2.05 -16.75 3.58
N LYS A 56 -1.35 -17.85 3.26
CA LYS A 56 -1.81 -19.22 3.46
C LYS A 56 -1.89 -19.49 4.96
N SER A 57 -2.98 -19.06 5.60
CA SER A 57 -3.20 -19.43 7.00
C SER A 57 -3.28 -20.97 7.08
N ARG A 58 -2.52 -21.59 7.97
CA ARG A 58 -2.61 -23.04 8.22
C ARG A 58 -4.00 -23.49 8.70
N ILE A 59 -4.85 -22.53 9.10
CA ILE A 59 -6.15 -22.75 9.73
C ILE A 59 -7.29 -22.67 8.71
N TYR A 60 -7.20 -21.80 7.70
CA TYR A 60 -8.19 -21.71 6.62
C TYR A 60 -7.59 -22.26 5.33
N SER A 61 -7.67 -23.58 5.15
CA SER A 61 -7.57 -24.20 3.83
C SER A 61 -8.78 -23.76 3.02
N ARG A 62 -8.63 -22.63 2.32
CA ARG A 62 -9.64 -22.17 1.37
C ARG A 62 -9.48 -23.06 0.13
N ASN A 63 -10.17 -24.20 0.14
CA ASN A 63 -10.36 -24.98 -1.08
C ASN A 63 -11.16 -24.08 -2.04
N TYR A 64 -10.49 -23.55 -3.04
CA TYR A 64 -11.17 -22.88 -4.15
C TYR A 64 -11.94 -23.97 -4.90
N CYS A 65 -13.23 -24.10 -4.59
CA CYS A 65 -14.19 -24.70 -5.50
C CYS A 65 -14.61 -23.61 -6.49
N GLY A 66 -14.20 -23.76 -7.74
CA GLY A 66 -14.45 -22.86 -8.86
C GLY A 66 -13.61 -23.31 -10.04
#